data_AF-K5UH16-F1
#
_entry.id   AF-K5UH16-F1
#
_cell.length_a   1.000
_cell.length_b   1.000
_cell.length_c   1.000
_cell.angle_alpha   90.00
_cell.angle_beta   90.00
_cell.angle_gamma   90.00
#
_symmetry.space_group_name_H-M   'P 1'
#
loop_
_entity.id
_entity.type
_entity.pdbx_description
1 polymer ?
#
loop_
_entity_poly.entity_id
_entity_poly.type
_entity_poly.pdbx_seq_one_letter_code
_entity_poly.pdbx_strand_id
1 'polypeptide(L)'
;MLDDLQETVPQVAWEYFEDCLLPPLPRDVDITAVVDALKKTPAVISRQNKLLWAAFANGTPKSQTDRSEDKVFSAIEKIVVASNKAFKKVSSHSKKLTVRFKCRPTTVPSSESRSNRSKPDGYFLLNEGRALDEVPPKWQNIVVPAEYKKGDDVSDLNANASQILWSLTHAMREDARRRFVFGFTIENTRMRLWFASRQVVLASYPENDFTTAIGRVAGFFLRILYAERHALGFDETIVRLPPGEGESDVPYEIEVGGKWYRTQRLISAIGAESIRGRGTRVWEVKELDGPGGVEIGPCMVLKDGWPDYDRDREEVIHEKILDAAERVVRSRH
;
A
#
# COMPACT_ATOMS: atom_id res chain seq x y z
N MET A 1 -5.44 5.96 -16.84
CA MET A 1 -5.59 5.44 -15.47
C MET A 1 -7.03 5.15 -15.11
N LEU A 2 -7.96 6.12 -15.14
CA LEU A 2 -9.40 5.80 -15.03
C LEU A 2 -9.89 5.02 -16.27
N ASP A 3 -9.37 5.34 -17.46
CA ASP A 3 -9.61 4.58 -18.70
C ASP A 3 -9.10 3.13 -18.62
N ASP A 4 -8.05 2.86 -17.82
CA ASP A 4 -7.50 1.52 -17.62
C ASP A 4 -8.37 0.65 -16.68
N LEU A 5 -9.33 1.27 -15.98
CA LEU A 5 -10.18 0.63 -14.98
C LEU A 5 -11.60 0.30 -15.48
N GLN A 6 -11.90 0.48 -16.77
CA GLN A 6 -13.25 0.28 -17.34
C GLN A 6 -14.33 1.05 -16.56
N GLU A 7 -14.11 2.36 -16.40
CA GLU A 7 -15.00 3.39 -15.82
C GLU A 7 -15.40 3.26 -14.34
N THR A 8 -15.38 2.07 -13.71
CA THR A 8 -15.78 1.94 -12.30
C THR A 8 -14.87 1.03 -11.47
N VAL A 9 -14.39 1.55 -10.34
CA VAL A 9 -13.72 0.76 -9.30
C VAL A 9 -14.80 0.05 -8.47
N PRO A 10 -14.78 -1.29 -8.36
CA PRO A 10 -15.72 -2.02 -7.51
C PRO A 10 -15.67 -1.51 -6.07
N GLN A 11 -16.85 -1.31 -5.49
CA GLN A 11 -17.01 -0.85 -4.12
C GLN A 11 -17.52 -1.97 -3.22
N VAL A 12 -16.96 -2.06 -2.03
CA VAL A 12 -17.32 -3.06 -1.01
C VAL A 12 -17.55 -2.39 0.34
N ALA A 13 -18.17 -3.13 1.26
CA ALA A 13 -18.34 -2.69 2.64
C ALA A 13 -16.98 -2.49 3.34
N TRP A 14 -16.94 -1.62 4.35
CA TRP A 14 -15.72 -1.43 5.15
C TRP A 14 -15.30 -2.74 5.84
N GLU A 15 -16.28 -3.51 6.32
CA GLU A 15 -16.12 -4.79 6.99
C GLU A 15 -15.41 -5.81 6.08
N TYR A 16 -15.66 -5.77 4.76
CA TYR A 16 -14.93 -6.62 3.81
C TYR A 16 -13.43 -6.34 3.83
N PHE A 17 -13.02 -5.07 3.99
CA PHE A 17 -11.61 -4.75 4.18
C PHE A 17 -11.10 -5.32 5.51
N GLU A 18 -11.85 -5.19 6.61
CA GLU A 18 -11.41 -5.68 7.92
C GLU A 18 -11.30 -7.20 8.01
N ASP A 19 -12.21 -7.91 7.35
CA ASP A 19 -12.36 -9.36 7.42
C ASP A 19 -11.51 -10.09 6.38
N CYS A 20 -11.31 -9.51 5.19
CA CYS A 20 -10.72 -10.21 4.06
C CYS A 20 -9.39 -9.63 3.55
N LEU A 21 -9.10 -8.35 3.78
CA LEU A 21 -7.97 -7.67 3.13
C LEU A 21 -6.93 -7.14 4.12
N LEU A 22 -7.36 -6.33 5.08
CA LEU A 22 -6.48 -5.67 6.03
C LEU A 22 -5.76 -6.69 6.91
N PRO A 23 -4.54 -6.37 7.35
CA PRO A 23 -3.87 -7.17 8.37
C PRO A 23 -4.75 -7.34 9.61
N PRO A 24 -4.70 -8.51 10.29
CA PRO A 24 -5.38 -8.69 11.55
C PRO A 24 -4.88 -7.65 12.56
N LEU A 25 -5.74 -7.26 13.50
CA LEU A 25 -5.28 -6.53 14.66
C LEU A 25 -4.25 -7.41 15.40
N PRO A 26 -3.20 -6.81 15.98
CA PRO A 26 -2.33 -7.56 16.88
C PRO A 26 -3.14 -8.35 17.91
N ARG A 27 -2.71 -9.60 18.19
CA ARG A 27 -3.50 -10.58 18.99
C ARG A 27 -3.95 -10.04 20.36
N ASP A 28 -3.21 -9.09 20.92
CA ASP A 28 -3.47 -8.48 22.23
C ASP A 28 -4.27 -7.17 22.16
N VAL A 29 -4.88 -6.85 21.02
CA VAL A 29 -5.68 -5.62 20.85
C VAL A 29 -7.14 -5.92 21.08
N ASP A 30 -7.69 -5.37 22.16
CA ASP A 30 -9.12 -5.12 22.29
C ASP A 30 -9.41 -3.67 21.88
N ILE A 31 -10.09 -3.50 20.74
CA ILE A 31 -10.43 -2.17 20.24
C ILE A 31 -11.37 -1.41 21.19
N THR A 32 -12.19 -2.11 21.96
CA THR A 32 -13.09 -1.51 22.96
C THR A 32 -12.27 -0.90 24.09
N ALA A 33 -11.30 -1.65 24.62
CA ALA A 33 -10.35 -1.16 25.62
C ALA A 33 -9.52 0.03 25.10
N VAL A 34 -9.11 0.01 23.82
CA VAL A 34 -8.43 1.15 23.18
C VAL A 34 -9.32 2.38 23.14
N VAL A 35 -10.60 2.23 22.74
CA VAL A 35 -11.56 3.33 22.71
C VAL A 35 -11.81 3.87 24.13
N ASP A 36 -11.91 3.01 25.13
CA ASP A 36 -12.07 3.42 26.52
C ASP A 36 -10.84 4.15 27.07
N ALA A 37 -9.64 3.74 26.66
CA ALA A 37 -8.42 4.47 26.95
C ALA A 37 -8.37 5.83 26.23
N LEU A 38 -8.85 5.92 24.98
CA LEU A 38 -8.94 7.17 24.21
C LEU A 38 -9.89 8.18 24.85
N LYS A 39 -11.05 7.74 25.36
CA LYS A 39 -12.01 8.59 26.11
C LYS A 39 -11.38 9.28 27.32
N LYS A 40 -10.30 8.71 27.89
CA LYS A 40 -9.55 9.26 29.02
C LYS A 40 -8.44 10.23 28.60
N THR A 41 -8.40 10.63 27.33
CA THR A 41 -7.40 11.55 26.77
C THR A 41 -8.08 12.76 26.14
N PRO A 42 -7.39 13.89 25.95
CA PRO A 42 -7.95 15.04 25.25
C PRO A 42 -8.13 14.81 23.73
N ALA A 43 -7.78 13.62 23.20
CA ALA A 43 -7.91 13.32 21.78
C ALA A 43 -9.35 13.02 21.36
N VAL A 44 -10.18 12.53 22.29
CA VAL A 44 -11.59 12.20 22.05
C VAL A 44 -12.45 12.96 23.04
N ILE A 45 -13.55 13.55 22.55
CA ILE A 45 -14.56 14.17 23.40
C ILE A 45 -15.92 13.53 23.15
N SER A 46 -16.86 13.73 24.07
CA SER A 46 -18.26 13.36 23.88
C SER A 46 -19.11 14.61 23.69
N ARG A 47 -19.91 14.65 22.63
CA ARG A 47 -20.86 15.73 22.33
C ARG A 47 -22.17 15.10 21.88
N GLN A 48 -23.28 15.48 22.52
CA GLN A 48 -24.62 14.93 22.23
C GLN A 48 -24.63 13.38 22.25
N ASN A 49 -23.99 12.77 23.25
CA ASN A 49 -23.84 11.32 23.40
C ASN A 49 -23.11 10.61 22.25
N LYS A 50 -22.40 11.34 21.38
CA LYS A 50 -21.54 10.80 20.34
C LYS A 50 -20.08 11.12 20.64
N LEU A 51 -19.22 10.12 20.48
CA LEU A 51 -17.77 10.32 20.54
C LEU A 51 -17.31 11.01 19.27
N LEU A 52 -16.34 11.91 19.39
CA LEU A 52 -15.71 12.56 18.25
C LEU A 52 -14.23 12.84 18.51
N TRP A 53 -13.43 12.87 17.45
CA TRP A 53 -12.04 13.31 17.54
C TRP A 53 -12.00 14.80 17.86
N ALA A 54 -11.39 15.18 18.99
CA ALA A 54 -11.38 16.54 19.52
C ALA A 54 -10.89 17.58 18.49
N ALA A 55 -10.00 17.18 17.58
CA ALA A 55 -9.51 18.03 16.49
C ALA A 55 -10.59 18.53 15.52
N PHE A 56 -11.77 17.87 15.49
CA PHE A 56 -12.92 18.19 14.65
C PHE A 56 -14.15 18.60 15.48
N ALA A 57 -13.94 19.01 16.74
CA ALA A 57 -15.02 19.45 17.64
C ALA A 57 -15.77 20.71 17.16
N ASN A 58 -15.07 21.59 16.46
CA ASN A 58 -15.58 22.89 16.02
C ASN A 58 -16.16 22.87 14.60
N GLY A 59 -16.33 21.68 14.00
CA GLY A 59 -16.91 21.52 12.68
C GLY A 59 -16.14 20.54 11.80
N THR A 60 -16.76 20.20 10.67
CA THR A 60 -16.17 19.29 9.69
C THR A 60 -15.00 19.95 8.95
N PRO A 61 -14.16 19.19 8.23
CA PRO A 61 -13.13 19.78 7.37
C PRO A 61 -13.69 20.81 6.38
N LYS A 62 -14.84 20.53 5.77
CA LYS A 62 -15.51 21.46 4.83
C LYS A 62 -15.89 22.80 5.48
N SER A 63 -16.34 22.80 6.74
CA SER A 63 -16.81 24.02 7.41
C SER A 63 -15.69 24.91 7.95
N GLN A 64 -14.43 24.43 8.02
CA GLN A 64 -13.28 25.20 8.53
C GLN A 64 -12.70 26.11 7.45
N THR A 65 -13.41 27.16 7.05
CA THR A 65 -13.01 28.04 5.92
C THR A 65 -11.76 28.88 6.18
N ASP A 66 -11.41 29.11 7.44
CA ASP A 66 -10.26 29.89 7.91
C ASP A 66 -8.93 29.11 7.87
N ARG A 67 -8.98 27.80 7.62
CA ARG A 67 -7.80 26.91 7.63
C ARG A 67 -7.60 26.22 6.28
N SER A 68 -6.34 26.15 5.85
CA SER A 68 -5.96 25.38 4.67
C SER A 68 -6.18 23.87 4.88
N GLU A 69 -6.35 23.14 3.79
CA GLU A 69 -6.51 21.67 3.77
C GLU A 69 -5.40 20.97 4.57
N ASP A 70 -4.14 21.30 4.29
CA ASP A 70 -2.96 20.80 5.01
C ASP A 70 -3.06 21.00 6.52
N LYS A 71 -3.49 22.19 6.95
CA LYS A 71 -3.61 22.52 8.38
C LYS A 71 -4.73 21.73 9.04
N VAL A 72 -5.84 21.49 8.34
CA VAL A 72 -6.98 20.71 8.83
C VAL A 72 -6.57 19.25 8.98
N PHE A 73 -6.05 18.62 7.93
CA PHE A 73 -5.74 17.19 7.92
C PHE A 73 -4.40 16.82 8.59
N SER A 74 -3.57 17.78 8.98
CA SER A 74 -2.46 17.53 9.92
C SER A 74 -2.92 16.90 11.24
N ALA A 75 -4.21 17.05 11.59
CA ALA A 75 -4.82 16.39 12.74
C ALA A 75 -4.83 14.85 12.66
N ILE A 76 -4.80 14.26 11.46
CA ILE A 76 -4.77 12.80 11.29
C ILE A 76 -3.51 12.21 11.95
N GLU A 77 -2.35 12.87 11.85
CA GLU A 77 -1.12 12.43 12.52
C GLU A 77 -1.30 12.38 14.05
N LYS A 78 -2.03 13.34 14.63
CA LYS A 78 -2.36 13.35 16.06
C LYS A 78 -3.29 12.19 16.44
N ILE A 79 -4.25 11.84 15.57
CA ILE A 79 -5.16 10.71 15.78
C ILE A 79 -4.39 9.39 15.77
N VAL A 80 -3.49 9.18 14.81
CA VAL A 80 -2.64 7.98 14.74
C VAL A 80 -1.78 7.86 16.01
N VAL A 81 -1.16 8.96 16.44
CA VAL A 81 -0.34 9.00 17.67
C VAL A 81 -1.19 8.70 18.91
N ALA A 82 -2.38 9.28 19.03
CA ALA A 82 -3.29 9.05 20.15
C ALA A 82 -3.75 7.59 20.20
N SER A 83 -4.11 7.00 19.06
CA SER A 83 -4.54 5.60 18.94
C SER A 83 -3.43 4.65 19.39
N ASN A 84 -2.20 4.86 18.93
CA ASN A 84 -1.04 4.08 19.35
C ASN A 84 -0.73 4.23 20.86
N LYS A 85 -0.80 5.46 21.39
CA LYS A 85 -0.60 5.71 22.83
C LYS A 85 -1.68 5.03 23.68
N ALA A 86 -2.94 5.07 23.25
CA ALA A 86 -4.04 4.39 23.95
C ALA A 86 -3.84 2.88 23.94
N PHE A 87 -3.48 2.31 22.78
CA PHE A 87 -3.15 0.88 22.66
C PHE A 87 -2.04 0.45 23.62
N LYS A 88 -0.92 1.19 23.68
CA LYS A 88 0.19 0.88 24.60
C LYS A 88 -0.17 0.95 26.09
N LYS A 89 -1.26 1.61 26.47
CA LYS A 89 -1.74 1.65 27.87
C LYS A 89 -2.55 0.42 28.25
N VAL A 90 -3.19 -0.22 27.28
CA VAL A 90 -4.13 -1.34 27.52
C VAL A 90 -3.59 -2.68 27.06
N SER A 91 -2.39 -2.70 26.48
CA SER A 91 -1.77 -3.90 25.94
C SER A 91 -0.32 -4.03 26.40
N SER A 92 0.10 -5.26 26.69
CA SER A 92 1.49 -5.65 26.95
C SER A 92 2.30 -5.85 25.66
N HIS A 93 1.76 -5.44 24.51
CA HIS A 93 2.36 -5.68 23.21
C HIS A 93 3.76 -5.06 23.08
N SER A 94 4.77 -5.91 22.89
CA SER A 94 6.18 -5.51 22.86
C SER A 94 6.72 -5.26 21.44
N LYS A 95 5.94 -5.60 20.41
CA LYS A 95 6.36 -5.44 19.01
C LYS A 95 6.61 -3.96 18.69
N LYS A 96 7.70 -3.69 17.98
CA LYS A 96 7.98 -2.34 17.45
C LYS A 96 7.03 -2.03 16.29
N LEU A 97 6.75 -0.75 16.08
CA LEU A 97 5.99 -0.30 14.92
C LEU A 97 6.78 -0.63 13.65
N THR A 98 6.15 -1.30 12.70
CA THR A 98 6.72 -1.60 11.37
C THR A 98 6.78 -0.33 10.52
N VAL A 99 5.79 0.55 10.72
CA VAL A 99 5.65 1.81 9.97
C VAL A 99 5.39 3.00 10.88
N ARG A 100 5.64 4.21 10.37
CA ARG A 100 5.30 5.49 11.00
C ARG A 100 4.44 6.32 10.06
N PHE A 101 3.45 7.03 10.59
CA PHE A 101 2.58 7.89 9.79
C PHE A 101 3.05 9.34 9.79
N LYS A 102 2.93 10.03 8.66
CA LYS A 102 3.25 11.46 8.50
C LYS A 102 2.24 12.13 7.57
N CYS A 103 1.90 13.38 7.86
CA CYS A 103 1.24 14.28 6.91
C CYS A 103 2.26 15.30 6.36
N ARG A 104 2.50 15.28 5.04
CA ARG A 104 3.50 16.12 4.34
C ARG A 104 3.03 16.44 2.90
N PRO A 105 1.89 17.13 2.74
CA PRO A 105 1.24 17.37 1.44
C PRO A 105 2.08 18.22 0.46
N THR A 106 3.09 18.94 0.94
CA THR A 106 3.96 19.78 0.11
C THR A 106 5.25 19.08 -0.31
N THR A 107 5.56 17.90 0.25
CA THR A 107 6.79 17.16 -0.02
C THR A 107 6.61 16.24 -1.22
N VAL A 108 7.47 16.39 -2.23
CA VAL A 108 7.56 15.43 -3.35
C VAL A 108 8.44 14.27 -2.91
N PRO A 109 7.92 13.04 -2.79
CA PRO A 109 8.76 11.90 -2.52
C PRO A 109 9.71 11.65 -3.70
N SER A 110 10.96 11.32 -3.40
CA SER A 110 11.93 10.94 -4.42
C SER A 110 11.58 9.59 -5.01
N SER A 111 11.84 9.43 -6.31
CA SER A 111 11.74 8.17 -7.03
C SER A 111 13.11 7.88 -7.63
N GLU A 112 13.51 6.62 -7.69
CA GLU A 112 14.84 6.23 -8.20
C GLU A 112 14.82 6.04 -9.70
N SER A 113 13.72 5.52 -10.25
CA SER A 113 13.65 5.17 -11.68
C SER A 113 13.15 6.32 -12.57
N ARG A 114 12.32 7.25 -12.05
CA ARG A 114 11.62 8.26 -12.87
C ARG A 114 11.36 9.56 -12.13
N SER A 115 11.18 10.66 -12.85
CA SER A 115 10.66 11.89 -12.24
C SER A 115 9.17 11.74 -11.94
N ASN A 116 8.81 11.80 -10.66
CA ASN A 116 7.42 11.88 -10.19
C ASN A 116 7.24 13.19 -9.43
N ARG A 117 6.15 13.91 -9.70
CA ARG A 117 5.80 15.16 -9.00
C ARG A 117 4.59 15.01 -8.07
N SER A 118 4.04 13.80 -7.95
CA SER A 118 2.92 13.50 -7.06
C SER A 118 3.32 13.66 -5.61
N LYS A 119 2.38 14.20 -4.83
CA LYS A 119 2.57 14.58 -3.43
C LYS A 119 1.38 14.01 -2.65
N PRO A 120 1.48 12.77 -2.14
CA PRO A 120 0.43 12.25 -1.28
C PRO A 120 0.31 13.12 -0.02
N ASP A 121 -0.92 13.45 0.36
CA ASP A 121 -1.17 14.34 1.50
C ASP A 121 -0.69 13.75 2.84
N GLY A 122 -0.79 12.44 2.98
CA GLY A 122 -0.20 11.68 4.07
C GLY A 122 0.26 10.29 3.64
N TYR A 123 1.06 9.64 4.48
CA TYR A 123 1.55 8.30 4.17
C TYR A 123 2.13 7.58 5.39
N PHE A 124 2.06 6.25 5.35
CA PHE A 124 2.82 5.37 6.24
C PHE A 124 4.18 5.06 5.62
N LEU A 125 5.26 5.32 6.37
CA LEU A 125 6.64 5.02 6.00
C LEU A 125 7.16 3.78 6.71
N LEU A 126 7.93 2.93 6.02
CA LEU A 126 8.72 1.87 6.67
C LEU A 126 9.63 2.43 7.77
N ASN A 127 9.67 1.76 8.91
CA ASN A 127 10.45 2.17 10.06
C ASN A 127 11.89 1.63 10.00
N GLU A 128 12.65 2.02 8.98
CA GLU A 128 14.03 1.53 8.73
C GLU A 128 15.13 2.40 9.39
N GLY A 129 14.89 2.94 10.58
CA GLY A 129 15.89 3.69 11.36
C GLY A 129 15.75 5.22 11.39
N ARG A 130 16.72 5.90 12.03
CA ARG A 130 16.60 7.30 12.49
C ARG A 130 16.78 8.39 11.42
N ALA A 131 17.28 8.09 10.23
CA ALA A 131 17.71 9.11 9.26
C ALA A 131 16.61 9.64 8.30
N LEU A 132 15.33 9.60 8.69
CA LEU A 132 14.19 9.79 7.76
C LEU A 132 13.41 11.10 7.92
N ASP A 133 13.76 11.97 8.88
CA ASP A 133 13.02 13.22 9.10
C ASP A 133 13.61 14.45 8.36
N GLU A 134 14.80 14.33 7.74
CA GLU A 134 15.53 15.45 7.08
C GLU A 134 15.60 15.36 5.55
N VAL A 135 15.17 14.24 4.95
CA VAL A 135 15.20 14.04 3.48
C VAL A 135 13.78 13.72 3.02
N PRO A 136 13.32 14.20 1.85
CA PRO A 136 12.06 13.76 1.27
C PRO A 136 12.00 12.22 1.25
N PRO A 137 10.86 11.60 1.62
CA PRO A 137 10.77 10.15 1.63
C PRO A 137 11.01 9.61 0.22
N LYS A 138 11.51 8.38 0.14
CA LYS A 138 11.54 7.65 -1.12
C LYS A 138 10.22 6.91 -1.34
N TRP A 139 9.71 6.85 -2.57
CA TRP A 139 8.45 6.16 -2.88
C TRP A 139 8.43 4.70 -2.45
N GLN A 140 9.55 3.98 -2.55
CA GLN A 140 9.64 2.59 -2.08
C GLN A 140 9.45 2.42 -0.56
N ASN A 141 9.60 3.51 0.20
CA ASN A 141 9.38 3.51 1.65
C ASN A 141 7.95 3.89 2.01
N ILE A 142 7.15 4.41 1.07
CA ILE A 142 5.73 4.71 1.26
C ILE A 142 4.93 3.42 1.11
N VAL A 143 4.37 2.95 2.23
CA VAL A 143 3.66 1.67 2.33
C VAL A 143 2.16 1.83 2.07
N VAL A 144 1.56 2.89 2.64
CA VAL A 144 0.14 3.19 2.51
C VAL A 144 0.00 4.70 2.32
N PRO A 145 -0.24 5.19 1.08
CA PRO A 145 -0.51 6.60 0.82
C PRO A 145 -1.91 7.01 1.27
N ALA A 146 -2.09 8.32 1.45
CA ALA A 146 -3.33 8.96 1.85
C ALA A 146 -3.52 10.27 1.08
N GLU A 147 -4.76 10.54 0.65
CA GLU A 147 -5.14 11.77 -0.06
C GLU A 147 -6.39 12.39 0.58
N TYR A 148 -6.46 13.72 0.65
CA TYR A 148 -7.50 14.44 1.35
C TYR A 148 -8.14 15.53 0.49
N LYS A 149 -9.42 15.76 0.71
CA LYS A 149 -10.15 16.94 0.23
C LYS A 149 -11.02 17.48 1.36
N LYS A 150 -11.03 18.81 1.55
CA LYS A 150 -11.94 19.45 2.51
C LYS A 150 -13.39 19.33 2.07
N GLY A 151 -13.67 19.44 0.77
CA GLY A 151 -15.00 19.26 0.22
C GLY A 151 -15.30 17.79 -0.11
N ASP A 152 -16.52 17.59 -0.59
CA ASP A 152 -17.14 16.29 -0.88
C ASP A 152 -18.04 16.37 -2.12
N ASP A 153 -17.79 17.36 -2.99
CA ASP A 153 -18.44 17.45 -4.29
C ASP A 153 -17.82 16.46 -5.29
N VAL A 154 -18.47 16.29 -6.45
CA VAL A 154 -18.04 15.31 -7.46
C VAL A 154 -16.63 15.60 -7.96
N SER A 155 -16.23 16.87 -8.09
CA SER A 155 -14.88 17.25 -8.50
C SER A 155 -13.84 16.84 -7.46
N ASP A 156 -14.09 17.11 -6.18
CA ASP A 156 -13.20 16.72 -5.08
C ASP A 156 -13.08 15.20 -4.99
N LEU A 157 -14.20 14.47 -5.05
CA LEU A 157 -14.22 13.01 -5.04
C LEU A 157 -13.40 12.41 -6.20
N ASN A 158 -13.57 12.94 -7.41
CA ASN A 158 -12.85 12.46 -8.59
C ASN A 158 -11.36 12.81 -8.55
N ALA A 159 -11.02 14.01 -8.07
CA ALA A 159 -9.63 14.41 -7.88
C ALA A 159 -8.93 13.49 -6.87
N ASN A 160 -9.56 13.27 -5.70
CA ASN A 160 -8.99 12.44 -4.64
C ASN A 160 -8.82 10.97 -5.08
N ALA A 161 -9.84 10.42 -5.76
CA ALA A 161 -9.77 9.10 -6.36
C ALA A 161 -8.63 8.99 -7.39
N SER A 162 -8.47 9.99 -8.26
CA SER A 162 -7.38 10.01 -9.25
C SER A 162 -6.01 10.07 -8.60
N GLN A 163 -5.85 10.89 -7.55
CA GLN A 163 -4.59 11.02 -6.80
C GLN A 163 -4.23 9.72 -6.09
N ILE A 164 -5.17 9.08 -5.39
CA ILE A 164 -4.87 7.84 -4.68
C ILE A 164 -4.57 6.71 -5.66
N LEU A 165 -5.32 6.56 -6.75
CA LEU A 165 -5.05 5.55 -7.77
C LEU A 165 -3.66 5.74 -8.38
N TRP A 166 -3.22 6.99 -8.60
CA TRP A 166 -1.86 7.27 -9.03
C TRP A 166 -0.85 6.79 -7.99
N SER A 167 -1.03 7.16 -6.72
CA SER A 167 -0.14 6.79 -5.62
C SER A 167 -0.03 5.28 -5.45
N LEU A 168 -1.15 4.54 -5.57
CA LEU A 168 -1.18 3.07 -5.53
C LEU A 168 -0.43 2.44 -6.71
N THR A 169 -0.66 2.95 -7.93
CA THR A 169 0.02 2.50 -9.15
C THR A 169 1.52 2.73 -9.05
N HIS A 170 1.90 3.94 -8.65
CA HIS A 170 3.30 4.36 -8.56
C HIS A 170 4.06 3.53 -7.53
N ALA A 171 3.46 3.25 -6.37
CA ALA A 171 4.05 2.38 -5.36
C ALA A 171 4.32 0.96 -5.89
N MET A 172 3.38 0.36 -6.66
CA MET A 172 3.60 -0.96 -7.26
C MET A 172 4.65 -0.93 -8.38
N ARG A 173 4.65 0.14 -9.17
CA ARG A 173 5.58 0.36 -10.28
C ARG A 173 7.03 0.46 -9.82
N GLU A 174 7.31 1.29 -8.81
CA GLU A 174 8.67 1.63 -8.37
C GLU A 174 9.38 0.50 -7.60
N ASP A 175 8.64 -0.38 -6.93
CA ASP A 175 9.23 -1.43 -6.09
C ASP A 175 8.74 -2.82 -6.52
N ALA A 176 9.68 -3.66 -6.98
CA ALA A 176 9.37 -4.98 -7.48
C ALA A 176 8.74 -5.89 -6.43
N ARG A 177 8.98 -5.62 -5.14
CA ARG A 177 8.45 -6.37 -4.01
C ARG A 177 6.95 -6.14 -3.78
N ARG A 178 6.34 -5.13 -4.39
CA ARG A 178 4.95 -4.75 -4.09
C ARG A 178 3.95 -5.62 -4.85
N ARG A 179 3.36 -6.59 -4.14
CA ARG A 179 2.27 -7.46 -4.63
C ARG A 179 0.91 -6.76 -4.61
N PHE A 180 0.71 -5.94 -3.58
CA PHE A 180 -0.47 -5.09 -3.41
C PHE A 180 -0.13 -3.86 -2.56
N VAL A 181 -1.03 -2.88 -2.55
CA VAL A 181 -0.91 -1.61 -1.83
C VAL A 181 -2.27 -1.24 -1.26
N PHE A 182 -2.31 -0.89 0.03
CA PHE A 182 -3.45 -0.22 0.63
C PHE A 182 -3.28 1.29 0.49
N GLY A 183 -4.38 2.01 0.45
CA GLY A 183 -4.43 3.46 0.58
C GLY A 183 -5.69 3.88 1.33
N PHE A 184 -5.80 5.15 1.65
CA PHE A 184 -7.06 5.70 2.13
C PHE A 184 -7.27 7.12 1.63
N THR A 185 -8.52 7.51 1.49
CA THR A 185 -8.87 8.89 1.17
C THR A 185 -9.81 9.48 2.20
N ILE A 186 -9.79 10.80 2.35
CA ILE A 186 -10.77 11.51 3.16
C ILE A 186 -11.35 12.69 2.37
N GLU A 187 -12.64 12.69 2.10
CA GLU A 187 -13.37 13.81 1.50
C GLU A 187 -14.36 14.38 2.53
N ASN A 188 -14.10 15.59 3.01
CA ASN A 188 -14.77 16.17 4.17
C ASN A 188 -14.68 15.24 5.39
N THR A 189 -15.76 14.55 5.78
CA THR A 189 -15.76 13.55 6.88
C THR A 189 -15.74 12.11 6.39
N ARG A 190 -15.87 11.88 5.08
CA ARG A 190 -16.01 10.56 4.48
C ARG A 190 -14.64 9.96 4.27
N MET A 191 -14.33 8.88 4.99
CA MET A 191 -13.09 8.14 4.80
C MET A 191 -13.33 6.87 4.01
N ARG A 192 -12.48 6.61 3.01
CA ARG A 192 -12.51 5.41 2.19
C ARG A 192 -11.20 4.64 2.30
N LEU A 193 -11.29 3.32 2.32
CA LEU A 193 -10.13 2.45 2.14
C LEU A 193 -10.00 2.08 0.67
N TRP A 194 -8.76 1.97 0.22
CA TRP A 194 -8.41 1.55 -1.13
C TRP A 194 -7.46 0.36 -1.04
N PHE A 195 -7.63 -0.57 -1.96
CA PHE A 195 -6.74 -1.70 -2.15
C PHE A 195 -6.45 -1.83 -3.64
N ALA A 196 -5.19 -1.89 -4.00
CA ALA A 196 -4.77 -2.21 -5.36
C ALA A 196 -3.79 -3.37 -5.33
N SER A 197 -4.02 -4.35 -6.18
CA SER A 197 -3.07 -5.38 -6.57
C SER A 197 -2.93 -5.35 -8.09
N ARG A 198 -2.03 -6.16 -8.63
CA ARG A 198 -1.91 -6.29 -10.10
C ARG A 198 -3.17 -6.84 -10.78
N GLN A 199 -4.08 -7.45 -10.02
CA GLN A 199 -5.29 -8.08 -10.55
C GLN A 199 -6.57 -7.31 -10.27
N VAL A 200 -6.65 -6.60 -9.14
CA VAL A 200 -7.88 -5.94 -8.71
C VAL A 200 -7.59 -4.63 -8.00
N VAL A 201 -8.48 -3.66 -8.21
CA VAL A 201 -8.57 -2.44 -7.41
C VAL A 201 -9.95 -2.43 -6.75
N LEU A 202 -9.99 -2.19 -5.44
CA LEU A 202 -11.20 -2.12 -4.63
C LEU A 202 -11.19 -0.82 -3.83
N ALA A 203 -12.38 -0.26 -3.63
CA ALA A 203 -12.59 0.85 -2.71
C ALA A 203 -13.69 0.49 -1.70
N SER A 204 -13.62 1.00 -0.48
CA SER A 204 -14.77 0.94 0.42
C SER A 204 -15.84 1.95 0.01
N TYR A 205 -17.08 1.72 0.44
CA TYR A 205 -18.12 2.75 0.39
C TYR A 205 -17.70 4.01 1.18
N PRO A 206 -18.17 5.21 0.78
CA PRO A 206 -17.79 6.49 1.38
C PRO A 206 -18.54 6.83 2.67
N GLU A 207 -19.32 5.91 3.22
CA GLU A 207 -20.25 6.17 4.33
C GLU A 207 -19.57 6.28 5.70
N ASN A 208 -18.28 5.97 5.78
CA ASN A 208 -17.55 5.97 7.04
C ASN A 208 -17.18 7.40 7.45
N ASP A 209 -17.90 7.97 8.43
CA ASP A 209 -17.55 9.25 9.05
C ASP A 209 -16.38 9.07 10.02
N PHE A 210 -15.17 9.43 9.58
CA PHE A 210 -13.97 9.24 10.39
C PHE A 210 -13.97 10.11 11.66
N THR A 211 -14.73 11.21 11.68
CA THR A 211 -14.75 12.14 12.81
C THR A 211 -15.43 11.53 14.04
N THR A 212 -16.33 10.57 13.82
CA THR A 212 -17.13 9.91 14.88
C THR A 212 -16.89 8.40 14.99
N ALA A 213 -16.39 7.74 13.93
CA ALA A 213 -16.08 6.31 13.92
C ALA A 213 -14.76 5.98 14.66
N ILE A 214 -14.65 6.38 15.93
CA ILE A 214 -13.40 6.33 16.72
C ILE A 214 -12.74 4.94 16.71
N GLY A 215 -13.50 3.89 17.03
CA GLY A 215 -12.96 2.53 17.11
C GLY A 215 -12.48 2.01 15.77
N ARG A 216 -13.24 2.26 14.70
CA ARG A 216 -12.91 1.82 13.35
C ARG A 216 -11.66 2.51 12.79
N VAL A 217 -11.57 3.83 12.97
CA VAL A 217 -10.40 4.63 12.55
C VAL A 217 -9.16 4.24 13.34
N ALA A 218 -9.27 4.12 14.67
CA ALA A 218 -8.16 3.66 15.51
C ALA A 218 -7.72 2.23 15.13
N GLY A 219 -8.69 1.34 14.89
CA GLY A 219 -8.47 -0.04 14.48
C GLY A 219 -7.70 -0.14 13.17
N PHE A 220 -8.13 0.57 12.13
CA PHE A 220 -7.41 0.65 10.85
C PHE A 220 -5.95 1.09 11.04
N PHE A 221 -5.70 2.18 11.76
CA PHE A 221 -4.33 2.64 11.98
C PHE A 221 -3.48 1.65 12.77
N LEU A 222 -4.02 1.00 13.79
CA LEU A 222 -3.31 -0.02 14.57
C LEU A 222 -2.98 -1.25 13.72
N ARG A 223 -3.88 -1.70 12.84
CA ARG A 223 -3.61 -2.80 11.89
C ARG A 223 -2.39 -2.48 11.03
N ILE A 224 -2.35 -1.30 10.43
CA ILE A 224 -1.25 -0.88 9.55
C ILE A 224 0.06 -0.69 10.33
N LEU A 225 0.02 -0.02 11.50
CA LEU A 225 1.19 0.29 12.31
C LEU A 225 2.02 -0.93 12.74
N TYR A 226 1.34 -2.05 13.01
CA TYR A 226 1.93 -3.26 13.59
C TYR A 226 1.99 -4.45 12.63
N ALA A 227 1.42 -4.32 11.43
CA ALA A 227 1.45 -5.36 10.41
C ALA A 227 2.88 -5.72 9.99
N GLU A 228 3.07 -6.96 9.60
CA GLU A 228 4.32 -7.45 9.01
C GLU A 228 4.47 -6.98 7.57
N ARG A 229 5.70 -7.01 7.05
CA ARG A 229 5.98 -6.50 5.69
C ARG A 229 5.14 -7.24 4.65
N HIS A 230 5.07 -8.58 4.72
CA HIS A 230 4.21 -9.34 3.82
C HIS A 230 2.72 -8.99 3.94
N ALA A 231 2.21 -8.76 5.15
CA ALA A 231 0.82 -8.35 5.36
C ALA A 231 0.54 -6.92 4.84
N LEU A 232 1.59 -6.11 4.68
CA LEU A 232 1.53 -4.79 4.06
C LEU A 232 1.77 -4.82 2.54
N GLY A 233 1.94 -6.00 1.93
CA GLY A 233 2.03 -6.19 0.48
C GLY A 233 3.44 -6.34 -0.08
N PHE A 234 4.45 -6.57 0.76
CA PHE A 234 5.81 -6.87 0.31
C PHE A 234 6.03 -8.36 0.09
N ASP A 235 6.66 -8.74 -1.01
CA ASP A 235 7.18 -10.08 -1.24
C ASP A 235 8.50 -10.25 -0.48
N GLU A 236 8.54 -11.19 0.46
CA GLU A 236 9.72 -11.48 1.27
C GLU A 236 10.73 -12.39 0.55
N THR A 237 10.35 -12.99 -0.59
CA THR A 237 11.25 -13.73 -1.49
C THR A 237 12.08 -12.81 -2.38
N ILE A 238 11.78 -11.50 -2.39
CA ILE A 238 12.48 -10.49 -3.18
C ILE A 238 13.15 -9.51 -2.21
N VAL A 239 14.47 -9.55 -2.16
CA VAL A 239 15.29 -8.62 -1.39
C VAL A 239 15.74 -7.49 -2.30
N ARG A 240 15.43 -6.26 -1.92
CA ARG A 240 15.90 -5.07 -2.62
C ARG A 240 17.27 -4.68 -2.08
N LEU A 241 18.24 -4.51 -2.97
CA LEU A 241 19.58 -4.06 -2.62
C LEU A 241 19.69 -2.53 -2.75
N PRO A 242 20.71 -1.91 -2.14
CA PRO A 242 21.08 -0.54 -2.44
C PRO A 242 21.44 -0.40 -3.93
N PRO A 243 21.10 0.72 -4.59
CA PRO A 243 21.56 0.98 -5.95
C PRO A 243 23.09 1.05 -5.98
N GLY A 244 23.70 0.52 -7.05
CA GLY A 244 25.13 0.69 -7.31
C GLY A 244 25.49 2.15 -7.56
N GLU A 245 26.75 2.53 -7.30
CA GLU A 245 27.21 3.89 -7.60
C GLU A 245 27.12 4.17 -9.12
N GLY A 246 26.29 5.14 -9.49
CA GLY A 246 26.12 5.53 -10.90
C GLY A 246 25.19 4.63 -11.72
N GLU A 247 24.57 3.61 -11.11
CA GLU A 247 23.60 2.75 -11.79
C GLU A 247 22.18 3.31 -11.70
N SER A 248 21.42 3.21 -12.81
CA SER A 248 20.01 3.63 -12.86
C SER A 248 19.05 2.58 -12.32
N ASP A 249 19.42 1.30 -12.39
CA ASP A 249 18.56 0.19 -12.02
C ASP A 249 18.85 -0.25 -10.58
N VAL A 250 17.79 -0.53 -9.85
CA VAL A 250 17.88 -1.04 -8.48
C VAL A 250 18.06 -2.56 -8.55
N PRO A 251 19.13 -3.12 -7.98
CA PRO A 251 19.31 -4.55 -7.96
C PRO A 251 18.42 -5.23 -6.93
N TYR A 252 17.97 -6.44 -7.26
CA TYR A 252 17.20 -7.32 -6.40
C TYR A 252 17.88 -8.68 -6.31
N GLU A 253 17.76 -9.32 -5.14
CA GLU A 253 17.96 -10.76 -5.00
C GLU A 253 16.60 -11.44 -4.89
N ILE A 254 16.39 -12.48 -5.69
CA ILE A 254 15.10 -13.13 -5.85
C ILE A 254 15.27 -14.62 -5.57
N GLU A 255 14.48 -15.15 -4.64
CA GLU A 255 14.38 -16.58 -4.40
C GLU A 255 13.38 -17.23 -5.37
N VAL A 256 13.81 -18.25 -6.10
CA VAL A 256 12.96 -19.07 -6.96
C VAL A 256 13.26 -20.54 -6.70
N GLY A 257 12.29 -21.27 -6.13
CA GLY A 257 12.43 -22.71 -5.88
C GLY A 257 13.63 -23.09 -5.00
N GLY A 258 13.96 -22.26 -3.99
CA GLY A 258 15.10 -22.46 -3.09
C GLY A 258 16.45 -22.01 -3.63
N LYS A 259 16.52 -21.50 -4.86
CA LYS A 259 17.72 -20.88 -5.45
C LYS A 259 17.62 -19.36 -5.43
N TRP A 260 18.76 -18.69 -5.37
CA TRP A 260 18.84 -17.23 -5.28
C TRP A 260 19.43 -16.65 -6.55
N TYR A 261 18.90 -15.53 -7.00
CA TYR A 261 19.31 -14.86 -8.23
C TYR A 261 19.46 -13.35 -8.00
N ARG A 262 20.58 -12.75 -8.42
CA ARG A 262 20.78 -11.30 -8.41
C ARG A 262 20.54 -10.69 -9.79
N THR A 263 19.69 -9.67 -9.85
CA THR A 263 19.39 -8.94 -11.09
C THR A 263 20.58 -8.09 -11.52
N GLN A 264 20.91 -8.17 -12.80
CA GLN A 264 21.99 -7.42 -13.44
C GLN A 264 21.43 -6.20 -14.19
N ARG A 265 20.34 -6.38 -14.94
CA ARG A 265 19.61 -5.29 -15.60
C ARG A 265 18.18 -5.69 -15.91
N LEU A 266 17.30 -4.69 -16.01
CA LEU A 266 15.94 -4.90 -16.49
C LEU A 266 15.95 -5.05 -18.04
N ILE A 267 15.49 -6.19 -18.53
CA ILE A 267 15.33 -6.44 -19.98
C ILE A 267 13.98 -5.89 -20.48
N SER A 268 12.91 -6.12 -19.72
CA SER A 268 11.55 -5.72 -20.10
C SER A 268 10.64 -5.54 -18.90
N ALA A 269 9.71 -4.59 -18.95
CA ALA A 269 8.69 -4.33 -17.93
C ALA A 269 7.31 -4.06 -18.55
N ILE A 270 6.95 -4.82 -19.58
CA ILE A 270 5.69 -4.64 -20.32
C ILE A 270 4.50 -4.93 -19.40
N GLY A 271 3.55 -3.99 -19.32
CA GLY A 271 2.35 -4.11 -18.48
C GLY A 271 2.60 -4.02 -16.97
N ALA A 272 3.87 -4.00 -16.53
CA ALA A 272 4.25 -3.81 -15.14
C ALA A 272 3.92 -2.40 -14.59
N GLU A 273 3.63 -1.48 -15.50
CA GLU A 273 3.38 -0.06 -15.24
C GLU A 273 1.88 0.28 -15.11
N SER A 274 1.00 -0.66 -15.47
CA SER A 274 -0.44 -0.50 -15.36
C SER A 274 -0.92 -0.82 -13.94
N ILE A 275 -1.95 -0.12 -13.47
CA ILE A 275 -2.53 -0.37 -12.14
C ILE A 275 -3.11 -1.79 -12.01
N ARG A 276 -3.67 -2.30 -13.11
CA ARG A 276 -4.32 -3.60 -13.23
C ARG A 276 -3.98 -4.22 -14.57
N GLY A 277 -3.99 -5.55 -14.61
CA GLY A 277 -3.91 -6.36 -15.83
C GLY A 277 -2.59 -7.12 -15.92
N ARG A 278 -2.50 -7.98 -16.93
CA ARG A 278 -1.30 -8.76 -17.19
C ARG A 278 -0.06 -7.87 -17.27
N GLY A 279 1.02 -8.37 -16.71
CA GLY A 279 2.30 -7.72 -16.82
C GLY A 279 3.43 -8.70 -16.61
N THR A 280 4.60 -8.28 -17.04
CA THR A 280 5.81 -9.09 -16.93
C THR A 280 6.99 -8.18 -16.69
N ARG A 281 7.80 -8.51 -15.68
CA ARG A 281 9.16 -8.02 -15.52
C ARG A 281 10.13 -9.12 -15.89
N VAL A 282 11.09 -8.80 -16.74
CA VAL A 282 12.11 -9.72 -17.21
C VAL A 282 13.45 -9.11 -16.88
N TRP A 283 14.27 -9.83 -16.11
CA TRP A 283 15.61 -9.41 -15.76
C TRP A 283 16.65 -10.36 -16.33
N GLU A 284 17.80 -9.81 -16.68
CA GLU A 284 19.04 -10.59 -16.72
C GLU A 284 19.48 -10.83 -15.28
N VAL A 285 19.83 -12.07 -14.93
CA VAL A 285 20.21 -12.46 -13.57
C VAL A 285 21.45 -13.34 -13.55
N LYS A 286 22.10 -13.38 -12.39
CA LYS A 286 23.13 -14.36 -12.02
C LYS A 286 22.62 -15.19 -10.84
N GLU A 287 22.83 -16.50 -10.85
CA GLU A 287 22.55 -17.33 -9.67
C GLU A 287 23.56 -17.00 -8.57
N LEU A 288 23.14 -17.14 -7.32
CA LEU A 288 23.98 -16.99 -6.14
C LEU A 288 24.18 -18.35 -5.48
N ASP A 289 25.34 -18.55 -4.84
CA ASP A 289 25.60 -19.73 -4.01
C ASP A 289 24.80 -19.73 -2.67
N GLY A 290 24.07 -18.66 -2.40
CA GLY A 290 23.13 -18.52 -1.29
C GLY A 290 22.55 -17.10 -1.19
N PRO A 291 21.65 -16.83 -0.23
CA PRO A 291 21.15 -15.48 0.04
C PRO A 291 22.31 -14.53 0.38
N GLY A 292 22.41 -13.38 -0.29
CA GLY A 292 23.53 -12.44 -0.12
C GLY A 292 24.89 -12.99 -0.59
N GLY A 293 24.90 -14.11 -1.31
CA GLY A 293 26.09 -14.84 -1.74
C GLY A 293 26.82 -14.22 -2.94
N VAL A 294 27.75 -15.00 -3.49
CA VAL A 294 28.54 -14.64 -4.67
C VAL A 294 27.85 -15.17 -5.92
N GLU A 295 27.96 -14.41 -7.02
CA GLU A 295 27.43 -14.80 -8.32
C GLU A 295 28.16 -16.00 -8.90
N ILE A 296 27.38 -16.99 -9.35
CA ILE A 296 27.86 -18.24 -9.92
C ILE A 296 27.21 -18.49 -11.29
N GLY A 297 27.96 -19.20 -12.15
CA GLY A 297 27.45 -19.69 -13.42
C GLY A 297 27.21 -18.61 -14.50
N PRO A 298 26.51 -18.99 -15.58
CA PRO A 298 26.24 -18.11 -16.71
C PRO A 298 25.17 -17.05 -16.37
N CYS A 299 25.05 -16.02 -17.21
CA CYS A 299 23.88 -15.14 -17.15
C CYS A 299 22.62 -15.91 -17.56
N MET A 300 21.52 -15.62 -16.87
CA MET A 300 20.22 -16.23 -17.10
C MET A 300 19.15 -15.15 -17.23
N VAL A 301 17.94 -15.56 -17.59
CA VAL A 301 16.78 -14.68 -17.67
C VAL A 301 15.75 -15.13 -16.63
N LEU A 302 15.37 -14.21 -15.75
CA LEU A 302 14.28 -14.41 -14.78
C LEU A 302 13.06 -13.63 -15.23
N LYS A 303 11.92 -14.32 -15.31
CA LYS A 303 10.63 -13.74 -15.68
C LYS A 303 9.70 -13.76 -14.46
N ASP A 304 9.33 -12.58 -13.99
CA ASP A 304 8.23 -12.37 -13.05
C ASP A 304 6.99 -11.98 -13.86
N GLY A 305 6.02 -12.87 -13.95
CA GLY A 305 4.81 -12.67 -14.75
C GLY A 305 3.56 -12.98 -13.95
N TRP A 306 2.54 -12.13 -14.11
CA TRP A 306 1.20 -12.38 -13.57
C TRP A 306 0.18 -12.36 -14.73
N PRO A 307 -0.58 -13.45 -14.91
CA PRO A 307 -1.66 -13.48 -15.88
C PRO A 307 -2.87 -12.67 -15.39
N ASP A 308 -3.77 -12.35 -16.32
CA ASP A 308 -5.12 -11.90 -15.96
C ASP A 308 -5.85 -13.01 -15.19
N TYR A 309 -6.79 -12.64 -14.32
CA TYR A 309 -7.49 -13.59 -13.46
C TYR A 309 -8.21 -14.71 -14.24
N ASP A 310 -8.66 -14.41 -15.45
CA ASP A 310 -9.38 -15.31 -16.35
C ASP A 310 -8.45 -16.12 -17.27
N ARG A 311 -7.13 -16.02 -17.10
CA ARG A 311 -6.15 -16.64 -18.00
C ARG A 311 -5.17 -17.53 -17.26
N ASP A 312 -5.01 -18.75 -17.78
CA ASP A 312 -3.98 -19.67 -17.30
C ASP A 312 -2.57 -19.10 -17.51
N ARG A 313 -1.63 -19.53 -16.66
CA ARG A 313 -0.20 -19.25 -16.87
C ARG A 313 0.27 -19.85 -18.19
N GLU A 314 1.26 -19.21 -18.81
CA GLU A 314 1.85 -19.67 -20.08
C GLU A 314 2.33 -21.12 -20.00
N GLU A 315 2.86 -21.52 -18.86
CA GLU A 315 3.28 -22.89 -18.52
C GLU A 315 2.16 -23.91 -18.77
N VAL A 316 0.98 -23.62 -18.20
CA VAL A 316 -0.23 -24.46 -18.32
C VAL A 316 -0.77 -24.44 -19.74
N ILE A 317 -0.70 -23.29 -20.42
CA ILE A 317 -1.09 -23.19 -21.83
C ILE A 317 -0.15 -24.03 -22.71
N HIS A 318 1.15 -24.01 -22.44
CA HIS A 318 2.15 -24.77 -23.19
C HIS A 318 1.97 -26.28 -22.98
N GLU A 319 1.78 -26.72 -21.74
CA GLU A 319 1.43 -28.12 -21.43
C GLU A 319 0.16 -28.56 -22.17
N LYS A 320 -0.90 -27.75 -22.14
CA LYS A 320 -2.14 -28.02 -22.88
C LYS A 320 -1.91 -28.15 -24.39
N ILE A 321 -1.02 -27.33 -24.97
CA ILE A 321 -0.66 -27.39 -26.39
C ILE A 321 0.13 -28.67 -26.69
N LEU A 322 1.11 -29.02 -25.85
CA LEU A 322 1.90 -30.24 -26.02
C LEU A 322 1.03 -31.50 -25.89
N ASP A 323 0.17 -31.55 -24.88
CA ASP A 323 -0.82 -32.63 -24.69
C ASP A 323 -1.77 -32.76 -25.89
N ALA A 324 -2.26 -31.64 -26.41
CA ALA A 324 -3.13 -31.64 -27.58
C ALA A 324 -2.38 -32.13 -28.83
N ALA A 325 -1.11 -31.72 -29.01
CA ALA A 325 -0.27 -32.18 -30.11
C ALA A 325 -0.01 -33.70 -30.03
N GLU A 326 0.28 -34.23 -28.84
CA GLU A 326 0.44 -35.67 -28.65
C GLU A 326 -0.82 -36.48 -28.97
N ARG A 327 -2.01 -35.99 -28.57
CA ARG A 327 -3.28 -36.64 -28.90
C ARG A 327 -3.54 -36.68 -30.40
N VAL A 328 -3.23 -35.58 -31.11
CA VAL A 328 -3.37 -35.52 -32.57
C VAL A 328 -2.43 -36.53 -33.25
N VAL A 329 -1.18 -36.65 -32.78
CA VAL A 329 -0.22 -37.64 -33.31
C VAL A 329 -0.70 -39.08 -33.05
N ARG A 330 -1.19 -39.38 -31.85
CA ARG A 330 -1.71 -40.72 -31.50
C ARG A 330 -3.00 -41.09 -32.22
N SER A 331 -3.83 -40.11 -32.62
CA SER A 331 -5.06 -40.34 -33.40
C SER A 331 -4.83 -40.59 -34.90
N ARG A 332 -3.60 -40.41 -35.37
CA ARG A 332 -3.18 -40.60 -36.78
C ARG A 332 -2.40 -41.91 -36.98
N HIS A 333 -2.31 -42.76 -35.98
CA HIS A 333 -1.79 -44.14 -36.07
C HIS A 333 -2.91 -45.11 -35.73
#